data_AF-A0A1M7EBD9-F1
#
_entry.id   AF-A0A1M7EBD9-F1
#
_cell.length_a   1.000
_cell.length_b   1.000
_cell.length_c   1.000
_cell.angle_alpha   90.00
_cell.angle_beta   90.00
_cell.angle_gamma   90.00
#
_symmetry.space_group_name_H-M   'P 1'
#
loop_
_entity.id
_entity.type
_entity.pdbx_description
1 polymer ?
#
loop_
_entity_poly.entity_id
_entity_poly.type
_entity_poly.pdbx_seq_one_letter_code
_entity_poly.pdbx_strand_id
1 'polypeptide(L)'
;MMNRICGLFAGAMVAVLCDGMLAGCSDKEEFWWDDDRSNAKVVGFVDDSLVIVGDFRFWNESTERWNGEYLDGRGAGNPRLCLYNYRVQEGGPRWCDSLSEEKSSGWFGGQMTDSIVWGGVLGEYIKLWKIGDEPHEMKVSKSFEGCSQKVSVQRIHQWLDGKFIALGSYSMNSRTFDNALTSLDSGASYCQYAVLDTVTRTITYKRLDEKLKWIGKCDDVRAWGEDVYCLKLDKETYDAELFINDNLKFIMERNQYKLGNYANVSFMGPYLKLHQTVYKYHEKEIERMSSFSSQEISFGDGKGNNIIY
;
A
#
# COMPACT_ATOMS: atom_id res chain seq x y z
N MET A 1 11.19 -28.65 -57.93
CA MET A 1 10.96 -27.19 -58.05
C MET A 1 9.60 -27.00 -58.69
N MET A 2 8.69 -26.31 -57.99
CA MET A 2 7.45 -25.64 -58.45
C MET A 2 6.31 -26.43 -59.16
N ASN A 3 5.12 -26.39 -58.49
CA ASN A 3 3.78 -25.95 -58.94
C ASN A 3 3.09 -26.65 -60.16
N ARG A 4 1.76 -26.86 -60.27
CA ARG A 4 0.54 -26.38 -59.60
C ARG A 4 -0.69 -27.22 -60.08
N ILE A 5 -1.71 -27.35 -59.22
CA ILE A 5 -3.19 -27.30 -59.43
C ILE A 5 -3.88 -28.25 -60.44
N CYS A 6 -4.91 -28.99 -59.99
CA CYS A 6 -6.32 -28.94 -60.47
C CYS A 6 -7.19 -30.05 -59.86
N GLY A 7 -8.42 -29.72 -59.43
CA GLY A 7 -9.44 -30.73 -59.08
C GLY A 7 -10.62 -30.21 -58.24
N LEU A 8 -11.55 -29.51 -58.89
CA LEU A 8 -12.87 -29.12 -58.38
C LEU A 8 -13.76 -30.33 -58.02
N PHE A 9 -14.66 -30.17 -57.04
CA PHE A 9 -16.04 -30.69 -57.15
C PHE A 9 -17.05 -29.71 -56.55
N ALA A 10 -18.16 -29.58 -57.27
CA ALA A 10 -19.25 -28.63 -57.10
C ALA A 10 -20.50 -29.27 -56.49
N GLY A 11 -21.41 -28.43 -55.96
CA GLY A 11 -22.80 -28.77 -55.60
C GLY A 11 -23.03 -28.86 -54.08
N ALA A 12 -24.07 -28.32 -53.47
CA ALA A 12 -25.26 -27.66 -53.96
C ALA A 12 -25.77 -26.68 -52.90
N MET A 13 -26.45 -25.64 -53.37
CA MET A 13 -27.06 -24.61 -52.56
C MET A 13 -28.52 -25.01 -52.23
N VAL A 14 -28.96 -24.63 -51.03
CA VAL A 14 -30.36 -24.43 -50.60
C VAL A 14 -31.17 -25.67 -50.16
N ALA A 15 -31.41 -25.77 -48.85
CA ALA A 15 -32.73 -25.48 -48.29
C ALA A 15 -32.72 -25.55 -46.75
N VAL A 16 -32.79 -24.38 -46.12
CA VAL A 16 -33.76 -24.03 -45.08
C VAL A 16 -34.14 -25.19 -44.15
N LEU A 17 -33.42 -25.29 -43.02
CA LEU A 17 -33.94 -25.71 -41.71
C LEU A 17 -32.80 -25.49 -40.72
N CYS A 18 -32.58 -24.22 -40.35
CA CYS A 18 -32.05 -23.76 -39.05
C CYS A 18 -31.84 -22.24 -38.96
N ASP A 19 -32.46 -21.43 -39.84
CA ASP A 19 -32.66 -19.98 -39.63
C ASP A 19 -33.69 -19.68 -38.50
N GLY A 20 -33.67 -20.44 -37.41
CA GLY A 20 -34.61 -20.27 -36.30
C GLY A 20 -34.12 -20.71 -34.92
N MET A 21 -32.91 -21.26 -34.77
CA MET A 21 -32.44 -21.77 -33.47
C MET A 21 -30.98 -21.44 -33.10
N LEU A 22 -30.30 -20.55 -33.83
CA LEU A 22 -28.97 -20.07 -33.45
C LEU A 22 -28.86 -18.54 -33.36
N ALA A 23 -29.98 -17.83 -33.51
CA ALA A 23 -30.08 -16.40 -33.18
C ALA A 23 -30.38 -16.25 -31.69
N GLY A 24 -29.37 -16.51 -30.87
CA GLY A 24 -29.43 -16.40 -29.40
C GLY A 24 -28.03 -16.40 -28.79
N CYS A 25 -27.09 -15.68 -29.42
CA CYS A 25 -25.78 -15.38 -28.83
C CYS A 25 -25.61 -13.85 -28.84
N SER A 26 -26.45 -13.18 -28.08
CA SER A 26 -26.16 -11.83 -27.59
C SER A 26 -26.00 -12.01 -26.10
N ASP A 27 -24.82 -12.44 -25.67
CA ASP A 27 -24.43 -12.29 -24.27
C ASP A 27 -24.37 -10.77 -24.05
N LYS A 28 -25.46 -10.20 -23.52
CA LYS A 28 -25.45 -8.78 -23.14
C LYS A 28 -24.55 -8.68 -21.94
N GLU A 29 -23.35 -8.18 -22.18
CA GLU A 29 -22.42 -7.75 -21.16
C GLU A 29 -22.54 -6.23 -21.01
N GLU A 30 -23.11 -5.79 -19.90
CA GLU A 30 -23.14 -4.38 -19.53
C GLU A 30 -22.06 -4.14 -18.46
N PHE A 31 -21.07 -3.31 -18.79
CA PHE A 31 -20.01 -2.91 -17.87
C PHE A 31 -20.08 -1.40 -17.62
N TRP A 32 -20.09 -1.01 -16.35
CA TRP A 32 -20.04 0.41 -15.98
C TRP A 32 -19.27 0.64 -14.68
N TRP A 33 -18.67 1.82 -14.60
CA TRP A 33 -18.04 2.31 -13.37
C TRP A 33 -19.07 3.03 -12.50
N ASP A 34 -18.95 2.91 -11.19
CA ASP A 34 -19.64 3.81 -10.27
C ASP A 34 -19.19 5.26 -10.58
N ASP A 35 -20.15 6.19 -10.54
CA ASP A 35 -19.88 7.62 -10.80
C ASP A 35 -18.87 8.18 -9.78
N ASP A 36 -19.06 7.79 -8.52
CA ASP A 36 -18.26 8.22 -7.38
C ASP A 36 -17.03 7.34 -7.14
N ARG A 37 -16.00 7.97 -6.60
CA ARG A 37 -14.81 7.29 -6.10
C ARG A 37 -15.00 6.89 -4.64
N SER A 38 -14.38 5.79 -4.26
CA SER A 38 -14.54 5.17 -2.95
C SER A 38 -13.19 4.98 -2.26
N ASN A 39 -13.24 4.85 -0.92
CA ASN A 39 -12.10 4.48 -0.07
C ASN A 39 -10.89 5.43 -0.20
N ALA A 40 -11.16 6.73 -0.26
CA ALA A 40 -10.11 7.74 -0.21
C ALA A 40 -9.33 7.62 1.11
N LYS A 41 -8.00 7.51 1.00
CA LYS A 41 -7.11 7.29 2.14
C LYS A 41 -5.83 8.09 1.97
N VAL A 42 -5.36 8.72 3.06
CA VAL A 42 -4.00 9.27 3.13
C VAL A 42 -2.97 8.15 3.07
N VAL A 43 -2.15 8.14 2.03
CA VAL A 43 -1.11 7.13 1.80
C VAL A 43 0.31 7.63 2.09
N GLY A 44 0.51 8.95 2.13
CA GLY A 44 1.80 9.57 2.40
C GLY A 44 1.76 11.09 2.48
N PHE A 45 2.89 11.71 2.80
CA PHE A 45 3.11 13.16 2.79
C PHE A 45 4.35 13.49 1.97
N VAL A 46 4.24 14.46 1.07
CA VAL A 46 5.37 14.91 0.23
C VAL A 46 6.20 15.91 1.03
N ASP A 47 5.54 16.94 1.55
CA ASP A 47 6.14 18.01 2.33
C ASP A 47 5.19 18.48 3.43
N ASP A 48 5.43 19.67 4.00
CA ASP A 48 4.68 20.23 5.11
C ASP A 48 3.32 20.83 4.70
N SER A 49 3.02 20.80 3.42
CA SER A 49 1.81 21.34 2.81
C SER A 49 1.05 20.34 1.95
N LEU A 50 1.74 19.33 1.39
CA LEU A 50 1.18 18.39 0.43
C LEU A 50 1.05 16.97 0.99
N VAL A 51 -0.14 16.41 0.80
CA VAL A 51 -0.50 15.05 1.20
C VAL A 51 -0.89 14.22 -0.02
N ILE A 52 -0.51 12.94 0.01
CA ILE A 52 -0.82 11.96 -1.02
C ILE A 52 -2.07 11.20 -0.58
N VAL A 53 -3.11 11.21 -1.41
CA VAL A 53 -4.35 10.47 -1.21
C VAL A 53 -4.52 9.44 -2.32
N GLY A 54 -4.81 8.20 -1.95
CA GLY A 54 -5.18 7.13 -2.86
C GLY A 54 -6.67 6.82 -2.76
N ASP A 55 -7.34 6.61 -3.90
CA ASP A 55 -8.72 6.14 -3.97
C ASP A 55 -8.91 5.20 -5.18
N PHE A 56 -10.10 4.64 -5.34
CA PHE A 56 -10.45 3.81 -6.50
C PHE A 56 -11.93 3.95 -6.89
N ARG A 57 -12.35 3.38 -8.02
CA ARG A 57 -13.76 3.22 -8.39
C ARG A 57 -14.18 1.77 -8.29
N PHE A 58 -15.44 1.52 -7.98
CA PHE A 58 -16.02 0.21 -8.22
C PHE A 58 -16.51 0.13 -9.67
N TRP A 59 -16.40 -1.05 -10.25
CA TRP A 59 -17.09 -1.40 -11.49
C TRP A 59 -18.15 -2.45 -11.17
N ASN A 60 -19.18 -2.45 -12.00
CA ASN A 60 -20.21 -3.47 -12.01
C ASN A 60 -20.29 -4.02 -13.44
N GLU A 61 -20.59 -5.32 -13.51
CA GLU A 61 -20.74 -6.06 -14.75
C GLU A 61 -22.03 -6.87 -14.62
N SER A 62 -22.89 -6.85 -15.62
CA SER A 62 -24.02 -7.77 -15.69
C SER A 62 -23.92 -8.57 -16.97
N THR A 63 -23.86 -9.90 -16.83
CA THR A 63 -23.73 -10.84 -17.94
C THR A 63 -24.98 -11.73 -18.00
N GLU A 64 -25.71 -11.67 -19.12
CA GLU A 64 -26.81 -12.59 -19.39
C GLU A 64 -26.27 -14.01 -19.66
N ARG A 65 -26.85 -15.00 -18.99
CA ARG A 65 -26.52 -16.42 -19.18
C ARG A 65 -27.45 -17.07 -20.19
N TRP A 66 -27.02 -18.21 -20.73
CA TRP A 66 -27.77 -19.03 -21.69
C TRP A 66 -29.19 -19.46 -21.24
N ASN A 67 -29.48 -19.42 -19.93
CA ASN A 67 -30.78 -19.74 -19.35
C ASN A 67 -31.65 -18.49 -19.03
N GLY A 68 -31.22 -17.29 -19.46
CA GLY A 68 -31.89 -16.02 -19.17
C GLY A 68 -31.69 -15.51 -17.74
N GLU A 69 -30.81 -16.15 -16.95
CA GLU A 69 -30.37 -15.60 -15.68
C GLU A 69 -29.29 -14.54 -15.89
N TYR A 70 -29.22 -13.56 -15.00
CA TYR A 70 -28.15 -12.56 -15.00
C TYR A 70 -27.12 -12.93 -13.94
N LEU A 71 -25.84 -12.81 -14.29
CA LEU A 71 -24.73 -12.86 -13.36
C LEU A 71 -24.21 -11.44 -13.15
N ASP A 72 -24.37 -10.92 -11.94
CA ASP A 72 -23.84 -9.62 -11.58
C ASP A 72 -22.45 -9.79 -10.93
N GLY A 73 -21.45 -9.17 -11.54
CA GLY A 73 -20.10 -8.99 -11.05
C GLY A 73 -19.92 -7.60 -10.44
N ARG A 74 -19.13 -7.51 -9.37
CA ARG A 74 -18.67 -6.24 -8.81
C ARG A 74 -17.20 -6.35 -8.43
N GLY A 75 -16.43 -5.33 -8.74
CA GLY A 75 -15.03 -5.25 -8.35
C GLY A 75 -14.56 -3.83 -8.13
N ALA A 76 -13.34 -3.69 -7.63
CA ALA A 76 -12.68 -2.40 -7.45
C ALA A 76 -11.57 -2.26 -8.48
N GLY A 77 -11.50 -1.12 -9.14
CA GLY A 77 -10.58 -0.79 -10.22
C GLY A 77 -10.35 0.72 -10.30
N ASN A 78 -9.76 1.18 -11.38
CA ASN A 78 -9.48 2.59 -11.63
C ASN A 78 -8.80 3.33 -10.44
N PRO A 79 -7.67 2.81 -9.91
CA PRO A 79 -6.98 3.44 -8.80
C PRO A 79 -6.50 4.83 -9.22
N ARG A 80 -6.58 5.80 -8.29
CA ARG A 80 -6.13 7.18 -8.49
C ARG A 80 -5.27 7.63 -7.34
N LEU A 81 -4.18 8.32 -7.67
CA LEU A 81 -3.32 9.04 -6.74
C LEU A 81 -3.57 10.54 -6.92
N CYS A 82 -3.76 11.27 -5.82
CA CYS A 82 -3.95 12.71 -5.84
C CYS A 82 -3.08 13.41 -4.80
N LEU A 83 -2.69 14.64 -5.10
CA LEU A 83 -2.03 15.55 -4.18
C LEU A 83 -2.99 16.64 -3.74
N TYR A 84 -3.14 16.79 -2.44
CA TYR A 84 -3.93 17.86 -1.84
C TYR A 84 -3.03 18.79 -1.05
N ASN A 85 -3.33 20.08 -1.08
CA ASN A 85 -2.76 21.01 -0.12
C ASN A 85 -3.58 20.95 1.17
N TYR A 86 -3.06 20.33 2.22
CA TYR A 86 -3.81 20.17 3.47
C TYR A 86 -3.70 21.37 4.41
N ARG A 87 -3.00 22.44 4.01
CA ARG A 87 -2.83 23.67 4.79
C ARG A 87 -3.76 24.79 4.36
N VAL A 88 -4.31 24.70 3.15
CA VAL A 88 -5.21 25.70 2.57
C VAL A 88 -6.38 24.96 1.94
N GLN A 89 -7.61 25.42 2.17
CA GLN A 89 -8.79 24.86 1.51
C GLN A 89 -8.78 25.28 0.03
N GLU A 90 -8.56 24.32 -0.85
CA GLU A 90 -8.63 24.50 -2.30
C GLU A 90 -9.90 23.87 -2.88
N GLY A 91 -10.25 24.22 -4.13
CA GLY A 91 -11.39 23.64 -4.83
C GLY A 91 -11.20 22.20 -5.31
N GLY A 92 -10.10 21.56 -4.92
CA GLY A 92 -9.74 20.20 -5.33
C GLY A 92 -8.25 19.92 -5.18
N PRO A 93 -7.79 18.76 -5.69
CA PRO A 93 -6.39 18.36 -5.65
C PRO A 93 -5.54 19.22 -6.61
N ARG A 94 -4.29 19.48 -6.21
CA ARG A 94 -3.26 20.15 -7.02
C ARG A 94 -2.83 19.31 -8.22
N TRP A 95 -2.92 17.99 -8.08
CA TRP A 95 -2.56 17.02 -9.11
C TRP A 95 -3.30 15.71 -8.84
N CYS A 96 -3.69 15.01 -9.91
CA CYS A 96 -4.14 13.63 -9.82
C CYS A 96 -3.70 12.85 -11.06
N ASP A 97 -3.51 11.55 -10.86
CA ASP A 97 -3.30 10.58 -11.92
C ASP A 97 -4.08 9.31 -11.61
N SER A 98 -4.60 8.64 -12.64
CA SER A 98 -5.45 7.46 -12.51
C SER A 98 -5.12 6.41 -13.55
N LEU A 99 -5.09 5.16 -13.11
CA LEU A 99 -4.87 4.03 -14.01
C LEU A 99 -6.20 3.47 -14.50
N SER A 100 -6.24 3.04 -15.75
CA SER A 100 -7.40 2.34 -16.31
C SER A 100 -7.25 0.83 -16.11
N GLU A 101 -7.19 0.40 -14.84
CA GLU A 101 -7.09 -1.01 -14.46
C GLU A 101 -8.42 -1.52 -13.88
N GLU A 102 -8.90 -2.69 -14.31
CA GLU A 102 -10.10 -3.33 -13.73
C GLU A 102 -9.88 -3.84 -12.31
N LYS A 103 -8.63 -4.09 -11.91
CA LYS A 103 -8.29 -4.59 -10.56
C LYS A 103 -7.43 -3.57 -9.82
N SER A 104 -8.01 -2.85 -8.88
CA SER A 104 -7.31 -1.88 -8.02
C SER A 104 -6.55 -2.53 -6.87
N SER A 105 -6.67 -3.86 -6.70
CA SER A 105 -6.11 -4.53 -5.53
C SER A 105 -4.60 -4.33 -5.45
N GLY A 106 -4.16 -3.88 -4.27
CA GLY A 106 -2.75 -3.75 -3.95
C GLY A 106 -2.07 -2.46 -4.39
N TRP A 107 -2.79 -1.39 -4.78
CA TRP A 107 -2.14 -0.13 -5.23
C TRP A 107 -1.72 0.87 -4.14
N PHE A 108 -2.05 0.65 -2.86
CA PHE A 108 -1.83 1.66 -1.81
C PHE A 108 -1.29 1.04 -0.50
N GLY A 109 -0.18 0.30 -0.60
CA GLY A 109 0.51 -0.30 0.55
C GLY A 109 1.11 0.75 1.49
N GLY A 110 1.45 1.93 0.97
CA GLY A 110 1.92 3.08 1.74
C GLY A 110 3.01 3.86 1.01
N GLN A 111 3.63 4.80 1.70
CA GLN A 111 4.70 5.62 1.17
C GLN A 111 6.08 4.98 1.41
N MET A 112 6.85 4.81 0.34
CA MET A 112 8.20 4.22 0.37
C MET A 112 9.30 5.31 0.44
N THR A 113 9.12 6.40 -0.29
CA THR A 113 9.93 7.64 -0.24
C THR A 113 9.02 8.86 -0.30
N ASP A 114 9.56 10.07 -0.21
CA ASP A 114 8.82 11.34 -0.31
C ASP A 114 7.82 11.42 -1.49
N SER A 115 8.13 10.75 -2.60
CA SER A 115 7.37 10.86 -3.85
C SER A 115 6.84 9.53 -4.41
N ILE A 116 7.14 8.40 -3.76
CA ILE A 116 6.82 7.05 -4.27
C ILE A 116 5.87 6.34 -3.30
N VAL A 117 4.73 5.92 -3.84
CA VAL A 117 3.79 5.00 -3.18
C VAL A 117 4.02 3.60 -3.71
N TRP A 118 3.99 2.62 -2.80
CA TRP A 118 4.21 1.22 -3.15
C TRP A 118 2.94 0.39 -3.01
N GLY A 119 2.95 -0.74 -3.71
CA GLY A 119 1.89 -1.72 -3.72
C GLY A 119 2.39 -3.11 -4.11
N GLY A 120 1.47 -4.08 -4.20
CA GLY A 120 1.75 -5.44 -4.64
C GLY A 120 2.01 -6.45 -3.52
N VAL A 121 2.59 -7.58 -3.91
CA VAL A 121 2.80 -8.75 -3.03
C VAL A 121 4.30 -9.06 -2.99
N LEU A 122 4.98 -8.59 -1.94
CA LEU A 122 6.43 -8.78 -1.83
C LEU A 122 6.82 -10.25 -1.79
N GLY A 123 7.88 -10.57 -2.54
CA GLY A 123 8.31 -11.93 -2.85
C GLY A 123 7.72 -12.49 -4.15
N GLU A 124 6.87 -11.71 -4.83
CA GLU A 124 6.35 -12.00 -6.17
C GLU A 124 6.55 -10.77 -7.09
N TYR A 125 5.98 -9.63 -6.70
CA TYR A 125 6.11 -8.36 -7.42
C TYR A 125 5.92 -7.16 -6.49
N ILE A 126 6.38 -6.00 -6.92
CA ILE A 126 6.10 -4.71 -6.30
C ILE A 126 5.64 -3.72 -7.38
N LYS A 127 4.64 -2.93 -7.03
CA LYS A 127 4.13 -1.81 -7.81
C LYS A 127 4.65 -0.51 -7.21
N LEU A 128 5.19 0.38 -8.02
CA LEU A 128 5.76 1.66 -7.59
C LEU A 128 5.10 2.77 -8.40
N TRP A 129 4.43 3.70 -7.73
CA TRP A 129 3.82 4.88 -8.33
C TRP A 129 4.54 6.12 -7.82
N LYS A 130 5.37 6.70 -8.68
CA LYS A 130 6.00 7.99 -8.40
C LYS A 130 5.08 9.10 -8.86
N ILE A 131 4.85 10.11 -8.02
CA ILE A 131 4.04 11.27 -8.39
C ILE A 131 4.61 11.92 -9.65
N GLY A 132 3.75 12.14 -10.64
CA GLY A 132 4.11 12.77 -11.91
C GLY A 132 4.71 11.81 -12.95
N ASP A 133 4.93 10.55 -12.62
CA ASP A 133 5.45 9.52 -13.52
C ASP A 133 4.45 8.37 -13.68
N GLU A 134 4.61 7.58 -14.75
CA GLU A 134 3.83 6.35 -14.95
C GLU A 134 4.17 5.29 -13.89
N PRO A 135 3.19 4.53 -13.39
CA PRO A 135 3.47 3.45 -12.44
C PRO A 135 4.25 2.30 -13.06
N HIS A 136 5.13 1.71 -12.26
CA HIS A 136 5.96 0.60 -12.67
C HIS A 136 5.70 -0.64 -11.82
N GLU A 137 5.48 -1.78 -12.46
CA GLU A 137 5.48 -3.09 -11.82
C GLU A 137 6.80 -3.80 -12.09
N MET A 138 7.39 -4.38 -11.05
CA MET A 138 8.59 -5.18 -11.16
C MET A 138 8.44 -6.49 -10.38
N LYS A 139 8.87 -7.60 -11.01
CA LYS A 139 8.99 -8.89 -10.34
C LYS A 139 10.10 -8.82 -9.30
N VAL A 140 9.86 -9.43 -8.14
CA VAL A 140 10.81 -9.45 -7.01
C VAL A 140 11.10 -10.89 -6.62
N SER A 141 12.38 -11.28 -6.64
CA SER A 141 12.82 -12.56 -6.10
C SER A 141 12.89 -12.54 -4.59
N LYS A 142 12.64 -13.67 -3.95
CA LYS A 142 12.75 -13.84 -2.49
C LYS A 142 14.00 -14.63 -2.11
N SER A 143 14.64 -14.22 -1.03
CA SER A 143 15.73 -14.95 -0.38
C SER A 143 15.56 -14.90 1.15
N PHE A 144 16.28 -15.76 1.86
CA PHE A 144 16.17 -15.88 3.32
C PHE A 144 17.56 -15.93 3.96
N GLU A 145 17.70 -15.29 5.12
CA GLU A 145 18.94 -15.23 5.88
C GLU A 145 18.64 -15.49 7.37
N GLY A 146 19.05 -16.67 7.86
CA GLY A 146 18.88 -17.05 9.27
C GLY A 146 17.44 -17.38 9.69
N CYS A 147 16.51 -17.53 8.74
CA CYS A 147 15.11 -17.90 8.97
C CYS A 147 14.52 -18.53 7.68
N SER A 148 13.25 -18.95 7.70
CA SER A 148 12.58 -19.59 6.54
C SER A 148 11.13 -19.18 6.33
N GLN A 149 10.49 -18.52 7.29
CA GLN A 149 9.10 -18.06 7.19
C GLN A 149 9.05 -16.56 6.93
N LYS A 150 8.37 -16.16 5.85
CA LYS A 150 8.26 -14.77 5.43
C LYS A 150 7.45 -13.93 6.42
N VAL A 151 7.75 -12.64 6.48
CA VAL A 151 6.87 -11.63 7.09
C VAL A 151 5.79 -11.22 6.08
N SER A 152 4.57 -11.00 6.56
CA SER A 152 3.49 -10.39 5.79
C SER A 152 3.68 -8.88 5.83
N VAL A 153 4.30 -8.33 4.79
CA VAL A 153 4.74 -6.93 4.76
C VAL A 153 3.55 -5.98 4.72
N GLN A 154 3.58 -5.00 5.60
CA GLN A 154 2.56 -3.96 5.76
C GLN A 154 3.15 -2.55 5.64
N ARG A 155 4.45 -2.40 5.84
CA ARG A 155 5.17 -1.13 5.82
C ARG A 155 6.51 -1.31 5.12
N ILE A 156 6.91 -0.30 4.34
CA ILE A 156 8.23 -0.23 3.70
C ILE A 156 8.79 1.16 3.95
N HIS A 157 10.03 1.23 4.42
CA HIS A 157 10.74 2.49 4.65
C HIS A 157 12.14 2.45 4.08
N GLN A 158 12.71 3.63 3.84
CA GLN A 158 14.14 3.76 3.53
C GLN A 158 14.99 3.10 4.62
N TRP A 159 16.07 2.46 4.19
CA TRP A 159 17.01 1.72 5.01
C TRP A 159 18.45 2.01 4.61
N LEU A 160 19.38 1.42 5.36
CA LEU A 160 20.81 1.53 5.13
C LEU A 160 21.21 1.07 3.72
N ASP A 161 22.35 1.57 3.24
CA ASP A 161 22.92 1.25 1.93
C ASP A 161 21.98 1.51 0.73
N GLY A 162 21.08 2.49 0.86
CA GLY A 162 20.11 2.82 -0.19
C GLY A 162 19.04 1.76 -0.43
N LYS A 163 18.87 0.82 0.51
CA LYS A 163 17.85 -0.25 0.44
C LYS A 163 16.60 0.16 1.20
N PHE A 164 15.64 -0.75 1.29
CA PHE A 164 14.38 -0.52 1.98
C PHE A 164 14.08 -1.62 2.98
N ILE A 165 13.69 -1.26 4.20
CA ILE A 165 13.25 -2.20 5.22
C ILE A 165 11.76 -2.45 5.04
N ALA A 166 11.37 -3.72 5.06
CA ALA A 166 10.00 -4.18 4.95
C ALA A 166 9.59 -4.82 6.28
N LEU A 167 8.56 -4.25 6.89
CA LEU A 167 8.06 -4.57 8.23
C LEU A 167 6.60 -5.04 8.14
N GLY A 168 6.18 -5.87 9.08
CA GLY A 168 4.80 -6.32 9.12
C GLY A 168 4.57 -7.44 10.11
N SER A 169 3.57 -8.26 9.84
CA SER A 169 3.09 -9.30 10.76
C SER A 169 3.66 -10.68 10.42
N TYR A 170 3.51 -11.61 11.35
CA TYR A 170 3.71 -13.04 11.09
C TYR A 170 2.56 -13.84 11.67
N SER A 171 2.33 -15.03 11.11
CA SER A 171 1.31 -15.94 11.61
C SER A 171 1.95 -17.25 12.08
N MET A 172 1.58 -17.69 13.28
CA MET A 172 2.02 -18.94 13.88
C MET A 172 0.85 -19.61 14.60
N ASN A 173 0.63 -20.91 14.34
CA ASN A 173 -0.42 -21.70 14.99
C ASN A 173 -1.80 -21.03 14.95
N SER A 174 -2.18 -20.52 13.77
CA SER A 174 -3.43 -19.77 13.53
C SER A 174 -3.58 -18.47 14.31
N ARG A 175 -2.51 -17.97 14.94
CA ARG A 175 -2.46 -16.64 15.55
C ARG A 175 -1.63 -15.71 14.69
N THR A 176 -2.10 -14.49 14.50
CA THR A 176 -1.35 -13.42 13.83
C THR A 176 -0.80 -12.48 14.89
N PHE A 177 0.48 -12.15 14.73
CA PHE A 177 1.19 -11.19 15.56
C PHE A 177 1.47 -9.97 14.70
N ASP A 178 0.98 -8.82 15.12
CA ASP A 178 0.97 -7.59 14.31
C ASP A 178 2.36 -7.03 14.01
N ASN A 179 3.36 -7.42 14.79
CA ASN A 179 4.74 -6.97 14.64
C ASN A 179 5.71 -8.16 14.68
N ALA A 180 6.34 -8.45 13.56
CA ALA A 180 7.34 -9.50 13.44
C ALA A 180 8.68 -9.15 14.10
N LEU A 181 8.97 -7.88 14.38
CA LEU A 181 10.22 -7.49 15.06
C LEU A 181 10.30 -8.12 16.46
N THR A 182 9.17 -8.30 17.14
CA THR A 182 9.10 -8.84 18.50
C THR A 182 9.10 -10.37 18.56
N SER A 183 9.31 -11.08 17.44
CA SER A 183 9.15 -12.55 17.36
C SER A 183 10.25 -13.35 18.09
N LEU A 184 10.88 -12.80 19.12
CA LEU A 184 12.05 -13.36 19.81
C LEU A 184 11.79 -14.77 20.39
N ASP A 185 10.53 -15.11 20.66
CA ASP A 185 10.17 -16.35 21.37
C ASP A 185 9.61 -17.49 20.48
N SER A 186 9.43 -17.31 19.17
CA SER A 186 8.71 -18.28 18.31
C SER A 186 9.58 -19.28 17.54
N GLY A 187 10.85 -19.44 17.90
CA GLY A 187 11.77 -20.41 17.29
C GLY A 187 12.56 -19.86 16.09
N ALA A 188 13.60 -20.58 15.69
CA ALA A 188 14.58 -20.16 14.68
C ALA A 188 13.99 -19.89 13.28
N SER A 189 12.77 -20.37 13.00
CA SER A 189 12.19 -20.38 11.65
C SER A 189 11.57 -19.06 11.19
N TYR A 190 11.11 -18.19 12.08
CA TYR A 190 10.42 -16.95 11.70
C TYR A 190 11.39 -15.79 11.47
N CYS A 191 11.23 -15.11 10.34
CA CYS A 191 11.94 -13.87 10.05
C CYS A 191 11.29 -12.70 10.80
N GLN A 192 12.09 -11.72 11.19
CA GLN A 192 11.64 -10.54 11.95
C GLN A 192 11.35 -9.34 11.05
N TYR A 193 12.04 -9.27 9.91
CA TYR A 193 11.89 -8.22 8.92
C TYR A 193 12.37 -8.72 7.55
N ALA A 194 12.29 -7.86 6.55
CA ALA A 194 12.95 -8.09 5.27
C ALA A 194 13.63 -6.81 4.77
N VAL A 195 14.58 -6.97 3.85
CA VAL A 195 15.25 -5.88 3.15
C VAL A 195 14.99 -6.03 1.66
N LEU A 196 14.35 -5.04 1.07
CA LEU A 196 14.13 -4.92 -0.36
C LEU A 196 15.28 -4.13 -0.99
N ASP A 197 15.95 -4.76 -1.95
CA ASP A 197 16.91 -4.15 -2.85
C ASP A 197 16.25 -4.01 -4.23
N THR A 198 15.96 -2.77 -4.62
CA THR A 198 15.27 -2.46 -5.87
C THR A 198 16.19 -2.57 -7.10
N VAL A 199 17.50 -2.48 -6.92
CA VAL A 199 18.49 -2.63 -7.99
C VAL A 199 18.61 -4.10 -8.38
N THR A 200 18.81 -4.98 -7.39
CA THR A 200 18.88 -6.43 -7.61
C THR A 200 17.52 -7.10 -7.66
N ARG A 201 16.44 -6.34 -7.45
CA ARG A 201 15.03 -6.78 -7.46
C ARG A 201 14.80 -7.98 -6.54
N THR A 202 15.43 -7.96 -5.37
CA THR A 202 15.37 -9.05 -4.40
C THR A 202 14.90 -8.53 -3.05
N ILE A 203 13.97 -9.27 -2.44
CA ILE A 203 13.62 -9.11 -1.03
C ILE A 203 14.24 -10.24 -0.22
N THR A 204 15.10 -9.87 0.72
CA THR A 204 15.77 -10.80 1.63
C THR A 204 15.08 -10.76 2.98
N TYR A 205 14.47 -11.86 3.39
CA TYR A 205 13.87 -12.00 4.72
C TYR A 205 14.93 -12.37 5.75
N LYS A 206 14.97 -11.66 6.88
CA LYS A 206 16.09 -11.70 7.83
C LYS A 206 15.62 -11.82 9.28
N ARG A 207 16.51 -12.35 10.12
CA ARG A 207 16.47 -12.13 11.58
C ARG A 207 17.32 -10.94 11.98
N LEU A 208 17.01 -10.35 13.13
CA LEU A 208 17.86 -9.31 13.72
C LEU A 208 19.22 -9.92 14.08
N ASP A 209 20.28 -9.35 13.51
CA ASP A 209 21.64 -9.62 13.96
C ASP A 209 21.93 -8.90 15.28
N GLU A 210 23.07 -9.19 15.90
CA GLU A 210 23.48 -8.59 17.18
C GLU A 210 23.46 -7.06 17.16
N LYS A 211 23.82 -6.42 16.04
CA LYS A 211 23.88 -4.95 15.92
C LYS A 211 22.49 -4.34 15.83
N LEU A 212 21.52 -5.08 15.32
CA LEU A 212 20.14 -4.64 15.14
C LEU A 212 19.18 -5.19 16.19
N LYS A 213 19.61 -6.06 17.12
CA LYS A 213 18.74 -6.61 18.17
C LYS A 213 17.91 -5.57 18.91
N TRP A 214 18.49 -4.39 19.12
CA TRP A 214 17.82 -3.30 19.83
C TRP A 214 16.54 -2.81 19.13
N ILE A 215 16.40 -2.96 17.81
CA ILE A 215 15.17 -2.57 17.11
C ILE A 215 14.02 -3.56 17.33
N GLY A 216 14.27 -4.70 17.98
CA GLY A 216 13.25 -5.68 18.33
C GLY A 216 12.18 -5.15 19.31
N LYS A 217 12.44 -4.01 19.97
CA LYS A 217 11.48 -3.31 20.85
C LYS A 217 10.57 -2.33 20.09
N CYS A 218 10.85 -2.06 18.83
CA CYS A 218 10.20 -0.99 18.06
C CYS A 218 8.91 -1.47 17.41
N ASP A 219 7.93 -0.58 17.31
CA ASP A 219 6.72 -0.78 16.51
C ASP A 219 6.96 -0.43 15.04
N ASP A 220 7.84 0.53 14.78
CA ASP A 220 8.24 0.90 13.42
C ASP A 220 9.69 1.38 13.36
N VAL A 221 10.34 1.16 12.22
CA VAL A 221 11.78 1.45 12.06
C VAL A 221 12.06 1.96 10.65
N ARG A 222 13.01 2.89 10.54
CA ARG A 222 13.55 3.37 9.27
C ARG A 222 14.99 3.85 9.42
N ALA A 223 15.65 4.15 8.31
CA ALA A 223 16.91 4.90 8.32
C ALA A 223 16.78 6.26 7.62
N TRP A 224 17.58 7.21 8.07
CA TRP A 224 17.90 8.45 7.35
C TRP A 224 19.42 8.59 7.28
N GLY A 225 19.99 8.41 6.09
CA GLY A 225 21.43 8.23 5.95
C GLY A 225 21.89 6.99 6.73
N GLU A 226 22.86 7.18 7.62
CA GLU A 226 23.44 6.11 8.46
C GLU A 226 22.70 5.92 9.80
N ASP A 227 21.80 6.84 10.14
CA ASP A 227 21.10 6.82 11.42
C ASP A 227 19.83 5.97 11.31
N VAL A 228 19.67 5.04 12.25
CA VAL A 228 18.50 4.17 12.39
C VAL A 228 17.55 4.74 13.45
N TYR A 229 16.32 4.97 13.03
CA TYR A 229 15.26 5.57 13.83
C TYR A 229 14.23 4.50 14.16
N CYS A 230 13.85 4.45 15.43
CA CYS A 230 12.92 3.49 15.98
C CYS A 230 11.82 4.24 16.72
N LEU A 231 10.58 3.97 16.34
CA LEU A 231 9.40 4.40 17.07
C LEU A 231 8.87 3.24 17.89
N LYS A 232 8.59 3.52 19.16
CA LYS A 232 7.95 2.60 20.09
C LYS A 232 6.79 3.30 20.78
N LEU A 233 5.66 2.63 20.90
CA LEU A 233 4.56 3.02 21.76
C LEU A 233 4.63 2.18 23.02
N ASP A 234 4.91 2.82 24.15
CA ASP A 234 4.82 2.16 25.44
C ASP A 234 3.34 1.86 25.73
N LYS A 235 2.98 0.59 25.88
CA LYS A 235 1.56 0.19 25.99
C LYS A 235 0.96 0.45 27.38
N GLU A 236 1.80 0.70 28.39
CA GLU A 236 1.35 0.95 29.76
C GLU A 236 1.05 2.43 29.96
N THR A 237 2.01 3.27 29.58
CA THR A 237 1.92 4.74 29.70
C THR A 237 1.20 5.36 28.51
N TYR A 238 1.21 4.68 27.37
CA TYR A 238 0.85 5.22 26.06
C TYR A 238 1.74 6.36 25.61
N ASP A 239 2.99 6.41 26.07
CA ASP A 239 3.99 7.36 25.60
C ASP A 239 4.64 6.86 24.31
N ALA A 240 4.94 7.78 23.39
CA ALA A 240 5.62 7.46 22.15
C ALA A 240 7.09 7.85 22.26
N GLU A 241 7.96 6.87 22.13
CA GLU A 241 9.41 6.99 22.29
C GLU A 241 10.09 6.98 20.91
N LEU A 242 11.02 7.91 20.72
CA LEU A 242 11.89 7.96 19.54
C LEU A 242 13.33 7.62 19.95
N PHE A 243 13.84 6.52 19.43
CA PHE A 243 15.24 6.12 19.57
C PHE A 243 15.99 6.39 18.27
N ILE A 244 17.23 6.88 18.39
CA ILE A 244 18.18 7.01 17.27
C ILE A 244 19.43 6.23 17.64
N ASN A 245 19.76 5.20 16.85
CA ASN A 245 20.89 4.29 17.09
C ASN A 245 20.91 3.78 18.54
N ASP A 246 19.80 3.18 18.98
CA ASP A 246 19.53 2.68 20.35
C ASP A 246 19.53 3.73 21.48
N ASN A 247 19.81 5.00 21.19
CA ASN A 247 19.75 6.06 22.18
C ASN A 247 18.37 6.70 22.18
N LEU A 248 17.68 6.68 23.33
CA LEU A 248 16.43 7.42 23.50
C LEU A 248 16.70 8.91 23.31
N LYS A 249 15.99 9.55 22.36
CA LYS A 249 16.14 10.97 22.05
C LYS A 249 14.95 11.79 22.46
N PHE A 250 13.75 11.22 22.38
CA PHE A 250 12.53 11.93 22.66
C PHE A 250 11.47 11.02 23.25
N ILE A 251 10.66 11.57 24.15
CA ILE A 251 9.45 10.95 24.68
C ILE A 251 8.31 11.95 24.44
N MET A 252 7.32 11.55 23.65
CA MET A 252 6.04 12.25 23.56
C MET A 252 5.14 11.64 24.63
N GLU A 253 4.84 12.41 25.67
CA GLU A 253 3.95 11.99 26.73
C GLU A 253 2.51 11.90 26.22
N ARG A 254 1.74 10.91 26.69
CA ARG A 254 0.33 10.72 26.33
C ARG A 254 -0.50 12.00 26.45
N ASN A 255 -0.22 12.85 27.44
CA ASN A 255 -0.96 14.11 27.66
C ASN A 255 -0.78 15.13 26.51
N GLN A 256 0.20 14.95 25.64
CA GLN A 256 0.49 15.81 24.49
C GLN A 256 -0.35 15.46 23.26
N TYR A 257 -1.11 14.35 23.30
CA TYR A 257 -1.91 13.90 22.17
C TYR A 257 -3.18 13.12 22.56
N LYS A 258 -4.17 13.11 21.67
CA LYS A 258 -5.41 12.36 21.87
C LYS A 258 -5.25 10.96 21.27
N LEU A 259 -5.24 9.95 22.14
CA LEU A 259 -5.32 8.55 21.72
C LEU A 259 -6.73 8.00 21.84
N GLY A 260 -7.19 7.31 20.80
CA GLY A 260 -8.25 6.32 20.92
C GLY A 260 -7.70 4.97 21.36
N ASN A 261 -8.59 4.00 21.62
CA ASN A 261 -8.25 2.63 22.04
C ASN A 261 -7.43 1.82 20.99
N TYR A 262 -7.16 2.39 19.82
CA TYR A 262 -6.40 1.79 18.71
C TYR A 262 -5.16 2.62 18.36
N ALA A 263 -4.45 3.08 19.39
CA ALA A 263 -3.21 3.84 19.25
C ALA A 263 -2.15 3.04 18.49
N ASN A 264 -1.57 3.63 17.45
CA ASN A 264 -0.41 3.08 16.76
C ASN A 264 0.61 4.18 16.47
N VAL A 265 1.87 3.79 16.36
CA VAL A 265 2.95 4.66 15.91
C VAL A 265 3.55 4.09 14.63
N SER A 266 3.88 4.97 13.70
CA SER A 266 4.51 4.58 12.43
C SER A 266 5.21 5.76 11.79
N PHE A 267 6.11 5.50 10.87
CA PHE A 267 6.64 6.51 9.97
C PHE A 267 5.72 6.65 8.75
N MET A 268 5.55 7.87 8.28
CA MET A 268 4.84 8.17 7.02
C MET A 268 5.61 9.25 6.28
N GLY A 269 6.35 8.84 5.24
CA GLY A 269 7.31 9.75 4.61
C GLY A 269 8.28 10.27 5.66
N PRO A 270 8.66 11.56 5.63
CA PRO A 270 9.60 12.11 6.62
C PRO A 270 8.99 12.33 8.02
N TYR A 271 7.74 11.93 8.25
CA TYR A 271 6.99 12.28 9.45
C TYR A 271 6.78 11.09 10.39
N LEU A 272 6.54 11.42 11.67
CA LEU A 272 6.08 10.50 12.70
C LEU A 272 4.56 10.58 12.74
N LYS A 273 3.90 9.44 12.59
CA LYS A 273 2.46 9.31 12.72
C LYS A 273 2.14 8.64 14.06
N LEU A 274 1.43 9.35 14.92
CA LEU A 274 0.84 8.82 16.15
C LEU A 274 -0.67 8.84 15.95
N HIS A 275 -1.25 7.66 15.71
CA HIS A 275 -2.66 7.49 15.39
C HIS A 275 -3.09 8.37 14.19
N GLN A 276 -3.89 9.41 14.44
CA GLN A 276 -4.40 10.36 13.44
C GLN A 276 -3.64 11.69 13.45
N THR A 277 -2.51 11.78 14.15
CA THR A 277 -1.73 13.02 14.21
C THR A 277 -0.34 12.80 13.63
N VAL A 278 0.12 13.77 12.87
CA VAL A 278 1.42 13.76 12.19
C VAL A 278 2.32 14.78 12.87
N TYR A 279 3.56 14.38 13.08
CA TYR A 279 4.59 15.18 13.70
C TYR A 279 5.84 15.19 12.83
N LYS A 280 6.54 16.33 12.83
CA LYS A 280 7.81 16.49 12.14
C LYS A 280 8.92 16.49 13.19
N TYR A 281 9.96 15.71 12.96
CA TYR A 281 11.19 15.77 13.73
C TYR A 281 12.20 16.66 13.00
N HIS A 282 12.65 17.74 13.65
CA HIS A 282 13.66 18.66 13.09
C HIS A 282 14.53 19.19 14.23
N GLU A 283 15.85 19.23 14.04
CA GLU A 283 16.79 19.87 15.00
C GLU A 283 16.63 19.46 16.47
N LYS A 284 16.26 18.18 16.72
CA LYS A 284 15.97 17.61 18.05
C LYS A 284 14.64 18.04 18.68
N GLU A 285 13.79 18.74 17.94
CA GLU A 285 12.43 19.06 18.33
C GLU A 285 11.41 18.19 17.56
N ILE A 286 10.27 17.95 18.20
CA ILE A 286 9.11 17.33 17.55
C ILE A 286 7.99 18.36 17.51
N GLU A 287 7.60 18.75 16.30
CA GLU A 287 6.52 19.69 16.05
C GLU A 287 5.27 18.94 15.60
N ARG A 288 4.12 19.29 16.18
CA ARG A 288 2.82 18.77 15.73
C ARG A 288 2.42 19.48 14.44
N MET A 289 2.24 18.71 13.37
CA MET A 289 1.91 19.26 12.05
C MET A 289 0.40 19.39 11.85
N SER A 290 -0.31 18.27 11.96
CA SER A 290 -1.75 18.20 11.63
C SER A 290 -2.35 16.96 12.27
N SER A 291 -3.67 16.97 12.44
CA SER A 291 -4.44 15.73 12.61
C SER A 291 -5.17 15.42 11.30
N PHE A 292 -5.48 14.15 11.02
CA PHE A 292 -6.20 13.76 9.81
C PHE A 292 -7.17 12.61 10.06
N SER A 293 -8.32 12.61 9.37
CA SER A 293 -9.24 11.48 9.34
C SER A 293 -8.86 10.54 8.19
N SER A 294 -9.15 9.24 8.37
CA SER A 294 -9.06 8.24 7.31
C SER A 294 -10.43 7.85 6.74
N GLN A 295 -11.52 8.43 7.27
CA GLN A 295 -12.89 8.20 6.80
C GLN A 295 -13.36 9.32 5.85
N GLU A 296 -12.79 10.51 5.99
CA GLU A 296 -12.98 11.68 5.12
C GLU A 296 -11.59 12.30 4.92
N ILE A 297 -11.32 12.91 3.76
CA ILE A 297 -10.06 13.63 3.53
C ILE A 297 -10.14 14.93 4.32
N SER A 298 -9.95 14.84 5.64
CA SER A 298 -10.01 15.99 6.53
C SER A 298 -8.72 16.18 7.29
N PHE A 299 -8.28 17.43 7.38
CA PHE A 299 -7.04 17.83 8.03
C PHE A 299 -7.31 18.95 9.03
N GLY A 300 -6.96 18.72 10.28
CA GLY A 300 -7.08 19.72 11.34
C GLY A 300 -5.91 20.69 11.32
N ASP A 301 -6.19 21.98 11.42
CA ASP A 301 -5.17 23.05 11.54
C ASP A 301 -4.45 23.08 12.90
N GLY A 302 -4.75 22.11 13.78
CA GLY A 302 -4.24 22.05 15.16
C GLY A 302 -4.95 23.00 16.14
N LYS A 303 -5.84 23.87 15.65
CA LYS A 303 -6.63 24.86 16.43
C LYS A 303 -8.12 24.55 16.49
N GLY A 304 -8.55 23.46 15.86
CA GLY A 304 -9.94 22.97 15.89
C GLY A 304 -10.74 23.26 14.62
N ASN A 305 -10.14 23.89 13.61
CA ASN A 305 -10.74 23.98 12.28
C ASN A 305 -10.26 22.80 11.43
N ASN A 306 -11.13 22.32 10.55
CA ASN A 306 -10.81 21.24 9.61
C ASN A 306 -10.92 21.75 8.18
N ILE A 307 -9.92 21.43 7.36
CA ILE A 307 -10.02 21.45 5.90
C ILE A 307 -10.61 20.10 5.51
N ILE A 308 -11.71 20.09 4.75
CA ILE A 308 -12.39 18.87 4.31
C ILE A 308 -12.45 18.88 2.78
N TYR A 309 -12.08 17.76 2.17
CA TYR A 309 -12.10 17.54 0.72
C TYR A 309 -13.08 16.44 0.34
#